data_AF-A0ABD6CW14-F1
#
_entry.id   AF-A0ABD6CW14-F1
#
_cell.length_a   1.000
_cell.length_b   1.000
_cell.length_c   1.000
_cell.angle_alpha   90.00
_cell.angle_beta   90.00
_cell.angle_gamma   90.00
#
_symmetry.space_group_name_H-M   'P 1'
#
loop_
_entity.id
_entity.type
_entity.pdbx_description
1 polymer ?
#
loop_
_entity_poly.entity_id
_entity_poly.type
_entity_poly.pdbx_seq_one_letter_code
_entity_poly.pdbx_strand_id
1 'polypeptide(L)'
;AGADPVVSDMAPNMTGEYSVDHARSIHLARQALGVAEDVLAPGGDLVVKAFDGPDLAALRTDMDDSFEYVRSIRPDASRDSSSEVYLVAKGYLTAPITAGDELVVDVVDRGDEGDGIARVDGFTVFVPDAEVGDRVEVRIDEVKPRFAFAERV
;
A
#
# COMPACT_ATOMS: atom_id res chain seq x y z
N ALA A 1 1.70 3.55 -18.65
CA ALA A 1 1.59 4.61 -17.63
C ALA A 1 0.36 4.28 -16.81
N GLY A 2 0.51 4.10 -15.49
CA GLY A 2 -0.61 3.91 -14.57
C GLY A 2 -1.23 5.25 -14.17
N ALA A 3 -2.33 5.19 -13.42
CA ALA A 3 -2.96 6.37 -12.84
C ALA A 3 -2.14 6.93 -11.66
N ASP A 4 -2.20 8.25 -11.46
CA ASP A 4 -1.57 8.92 -10.32
C ASP A 4 -2.50 8.83 -9.08
N PRO A 5 -3.77 9.28 -9.14
CA PRO A 5 -4.76 8.89 -8.15
C PRO A 5 -5.88 8.01 -8.74
N VAL A 6 -6.40 7.12 -7.91
CA VAL A 6 -7.70 6.47 -8.07
C VAL A 6 -8.62 6.95 -6.96
N VAL A 7 -9.84 7.36 -7.32
CA VAL A 7 -10.84 7.83 -6.36
C VAL A 7 -12.14 7.07 -6.58
N SER A 8 -12.65 6.47 -5.50
CA SER A 8 -13.93 5.78 -5.48
C SER A 8 -14.88 6.44 -4.51
N ASP A 9 -15.96 6.99 -5.07
CA ASP A 9 -17.09 7.54 -4.31
C ASP A 9 -18.33 6.64 -4.41
N MET A 10 -18.12 5.33 -4.57
CA MET A 10 -19.21 4.36 -4.67
C MET A 10 -19.98 4.24 -3.35
N ALA A 11 -21.31 4.16 -3.44
CA ALA A 11 -22.18 3.86 -2.31
C ALA A 11 -23.22 2.82 -2.74
N PRO A 12 -23.58 1.86 -1.86
CA PRO A 12 -24.61 0.89 -2.18
C PRO A 12 -26.00 1.53 -2.15
N ASN A 13 -26.98 0.85 -2.76
CA ASN A 13 -28.38 1.17 -2.50
C ASN A 13 -28.70 0.90 -1.03
N MET A 14 -29.04 1.97 -0.31
CA MET A 14 -29.33 1.93 1.12
C MET A 14 -30.62 1.15 1.39
N THR A 15 -30.53 0.17 2.27
CA THR A 15 -31.68 -0.60 2.76
C THR A 15 -32.25 0.00 4.04
N GLY A 16 -31.45 0.80 4.76
CA GLY A 16 -31.76 1.33 6.08
C GLY A 16 -31.37 0.37 7.22
N GLU A 17 -30.96 -0.85 6.89
CA GLU A 17 -30.39 -1.80 7.83
C GLU A 17 -28.86 -1.61 7.88
N TYR A 18 -28.37 -1.06 8.99
CA TYR A 18 -26.97 -0.66 9.16
C TYR A 18 -25.98 -1.78 8.82
N SER A 19 -26.22 -2.99 9.31
CA SER A 19 -25.33 -4.13 9.09
C SER A 19 -25.19 -4.50 7.62
N VAL A 20 -26.31 -4.49 6.88
CA VAL A 20 -26.35 -4.81 5.44
C VAL A 20 -25.71 -3.69 4.63
N ASP A 21 -26.01 -2.44 4.97
CA ASP A 21 -25.50 -1.28 4.26
C ASP A 21 -23.97 -1.14 4.46
N HIS A 22 -23.47 -1.41 5.67
CA HIS A 22 -22.03 -1.49 5.96
C HIS A 22 -21.34 -2.59 5.13
N ALA A 23 -21.85 -3.83 5.19
CA ALA A 23 -21.23 -4.94 4.47
C ALA A 23 -21.16 -4.69 2.95
N ARG A 24 -22.20 -4.08 2.36
CA ARG A 24 -22.23 -3.70 0.95
C ARG A 24 -21.25 -2.57 0.64
N SER A 25 -21.13 -1.59 1.51
CA SER A 25 -20.16 -0.50 1.34
C SER A 25 -18.72 -1.02 1.39
N ILE A 26 -18.39 -1.89 2.34
CA ILE A 26 -17.07 -2.52 2.43
C ILE A 26 -16.77 -3.38 1.20
N HIS A 27 -17.77 -4.12 0.68
CA HIS A 27 -17.60 -4.87 -0.56
C HIS A 27 -17.22 -3.97 -1.74
N LEU A 28 -17.94 -2.85 -1.94
CA LEU A 28 -17.62 -1.88 -3.00
C LEU A 28 -16.22 -1.26 -2.80
N ALA A 29 -15.85 -0.97 -1.55
CA ALA A 29 -14.54 -0.42 -1.24
C ALA A 29 -13.40 -1.41 -1.56
N ARG A 30 -13.58 -2.71 -1.27
CA ARG A 30 -12.62 -3.76 -1.68
C ARG A 30 -12.52 -3.90 -3.19
N GLN A 31 -13.62 -3.78 -3.93
CA GLN A 31 -13.56 -3.78 -5.39
C GLN A 31 -12.79 -2.56 -5.92
N ALA A 32 -12.96 -1.40 -5.29
CA ALA A 32 -12.18 -0.21 -5.64
C ALA A 32 -10.69 -0.39 -5.38
N LEU A 33 -10.31 -1.04 -4.27
CA LEU A 33 -8.92 -1.41 -3.97
C LEU A 33 -8.33 -2.30 -5.07
N GLY A 34 -9.01 -3.39 -5.44
CA GLY A 34 -8.52 -4.28 -6.51
C GLY A 34 -8.37 -3.58 -7.86
N VAL A 35 -9.31 -2.71 -8.22
CA VAL A 35 -9.16 -1.88 -9.44
C VAL A 35 -7.97 -0.93 -9.32
N ALA A 36 -7.73 -0.37 -8.14
CA ALA A 36 -6.60 0.52 -7.92
C ALA A 36 -5.26 -0.22 -8.07
N GLU A 37 -5.14 -1.43 -7.51
CA GLU A 37 -3.97 -2.29 -7.67
C GLU A 37 -3.67 -2.62 -9.14
N ASP A 38 -4.71 -2.81 -9.96
CA ASP A 38 -4.56 -3.09 -11.39
C ASP A 38 -4.10 -1.87 -12.22
N VAL A 39 -4.39 -0.64 -11.77
CA VAL A 39 -4.24 0.57 -12.62
C VAL A 39 -3.29 1.62 -12.08
N LEU A 40 -2.97 1.60 -10.78
CA LEU A 40 -2.09 2.59 -10.17
C LEU A 40 -0.65 2.45 -10.66
N ALA A 41 -0.01 3.59 -10.90
CA ALA A 41 1.45 3.61 -11.01
C ALA A 41 2.08 3.39 -9.62
N PRO A 42 3.31 2.85 -9.53
CA PRO A 42 4.05 2.82 -8.28
C PRO A 42 4.15 4.23 -7.68
N GLY A 43 3.72 4.37 -6.43
CA GLY A 43 3.67 5.64 -5.71
C GLY A 43 2.34 6.39 -5.88
N GLY A 44 1.41 5.85 -6.65
CA GLY A 44 0.06 6.40 -6.81
C GLY A 44 -0.78 6.28 -5.54
N ASP A 45 -1.92 6.96 -5.53
CA ASP A 45 -2.77 7.09 -4.36
C ASP A 45 -4.18 6.52 -4.57
N LEU A 46 -4.79 6.02 -3.51
CA LEU A 46 -6.18 5.59 -3.50
C LEU A 46 -6.98 6.37 -2.46
N VAL A 47 -8.12 6.92 -2.87
CA VAL A 47 -9.15 7.42 -1.95
C VAL A 47 -10.41 6.60 -2.15
N VAL A 48 -10.90 5.97 -1.09
CA VAL A 48 -12.12 5.15 -1.14
C VAL A 48 -13.10 5.55 -0.07
N LYS A 49 -14.34 5.79 -0.47
CA LYS A 49 -15.47 5.95 0.44
C LYS A 49 -15.88 4.60 1.02
N ALA A 50 -16.12 4.56 2.31
CA ALA A 50 -16.74 3.45 3.01
C ALA A 50 -17.72 3.96 4.08
N PHE A 51 -18.50 3.05 4.64
CA PHE A 51 -19.28 3.30 5.84
C PHE A 51 -18.61 2.68 7.05
N ASP A 52 -18.50 3.45 8.11
CA ASP A 52 -17.93 3.07 9.38
C ASP A 52 -18.67 1.88 9.99
N GLY A 53 -17.91 0.95 10.56
CA GLY A 53 -18.42 -0.29 11.13
C GLY A 53 -17.33 -1.34 11.33
N PRO A 54 -17.73 -2.55 11.78
CA PRO A 54 -16.80 -3.56 12.28
C PRO A 54 -15.75 -4.02 11.25
N ASP A 55 -16.09 -4.05 9.96
CA ASP A 55 -15.20 -4.58 8.92
C ASP A 55 -14.27 -3.50 8.32
N LEU A 56 -14.40 -2.24 8.73
CA LEU A 56 -13.57 -1.14 8.23
C LEU A 56 -12.09 -1.35 8.60
N ALA A 57 -11.82 -1.86 9.80
CA ALA A 57 -10.46 -2.13 10.25
C ALA A 57 -9.78 -3.20 9.39
N ALA A 58 -10.50 -4.25 8.99
CA ALA A 58 -9.98 -5.29 8.11
C ALA A 58 -9.66 -4.73 6.71
N LEU A 59 -10.56 -3.94 6.12
CA LEU A 59 -10.29 -3.25 4.86
C LEU A 59 -9.05 -2.34 4.96
N ARG A 60 -8.89 -1.63 6.08
CA ARG A 60 -7.71 -0.80 6.29
C ARG A 60 -6.43 -1.65 6.31
N THR A 61 -6.43 -2.79 7.00
CA THR A 61 -5.28 -3.70 7.00
C THR A 61 -4.95 -4.18 5.59
N ASP A 62 -5.96 -4.58 4.80
CA ASP A 62 -5.77 -4.96 3.39
C ASP A 62 -5.07 -3.82 2.59
N MET A 63 -5.38 -2.56 2.90
CA MET A 63 -4.75 -1.38 2.27
C MET A 63 -3.36 -1.06 2.83
N ASP A 64 -3.11 -1.24 4.13
CA ASP A 64 -1.79 -0.97 4.75
C ASP A 64 -0.72 -1.94 4.17
N ASP A 65 -1.11 -3.12 3.69
CA ASP A 65 -0.18 -4.06 3.03
C ASP A 65 0.25 -3.60 1.63
N SER A 66 -0.52 -2.73 0.98
CA SER A 66 -0.31 -2.33 -0.42
C SER A 66 0.16 -0.89 -0.59
N PHE A 67 0.24 -0.10 0.48
CA PHE A 67 0.53 1.33 0.43
C PHE A 67 1.48 1.74 1.55
N GLU A 68 2.29 2.79 1.33
CA GLU A 68 3.20 3.31 2.38
C GLU A 68 2.47 3.74 3.65
N TYR A 69 1.27 4.29 3.53
CA TYR A 69 0.42 4.59 4.69
C TYR A 69 -1.05 4.77 4.31
N VAL A 70 -1.93 4.43 5.25
CA VAL A 70 -3.38 4.65 5.15
C VAL A 70 -3.91 5.53 6.28
N ARG A 71 -4.70 6.54 5.91
CA ARG A 71 -5.39 7.44 6.86
C ARG A 71 -6.89 7.40 6.68
N SER A 72 -7.62 7.42 7.80
CA SER A 72 -9.06 7.61 7.83
C SER A 72 -9.42 9.09 8.01
N ILE A 73 -10.35 9.58 7.19
CA ILE A 73 -10.86 10.97 7.22
C ILE A 73 -12.39 10.93 7.25
N ARG A 74 -13.00 11.66 8.18
CA ARG A 74 -14.43 11.95 8.17
C ARG A 74 -14.63 13.41 7.73
N PRO A 75 -15.43 13.69 6.69
CA PRO A 75 -15.65 15.06 6.25
C PRO A 75 -16.57 15.82 7.20
N ASP A 76 -16.25 17.07 7.51
CA ASP A 76 -17.09 17.94 8.36
C ASP A 76 -18.50 18.19 7.78
N ALA A 77 -18.67 17.99 6.47
CA ALA A 77 -19.93 18.19 5.75
C ALA A 77 -20.88 16.97 5.80
N SER A 78 -20.46 15.86 6.43
CA SER A 78 -21.35 14.70 6.60
C SER A 78 -22.49 15.08 7.54
N ARG A 79 -23.75 14.82 7.13
CA ARG A 79 -24.92 15.00 8.01
C ARG A 79 -24.71 14.20 9.30
N ASP A 80 -25.16 14.72 10.45
CA ASP A 80 -25.03 14.09 11.79
C ASP A 80 -25.45 12.60 11.87
N SER A 81 -26.18 12.08 10.89
CA SER A 81 -26.63 10.68 10.81
C SER A 81 -25.83 9.79 9.85
N SER A 82 -24.81 10.30 9.16
CA SER A 82 -24.06 9.52 8.17
C SER A 82 -22.79 8.92 8.76
N SER A 83 -22.66 7.60 8.68
CA SER A 83 -21.47 6.84 9.06
C SER A 83 -20.35 6.92 8.00
N GLU A 84 -20.34 7.92 7.11
CA GLU A 84 -19.38 8.01 6.00
C GLU A 84 -17.95 8.27 6.47
N VAL A 85 -17.01 7.55 5.87
CA VAL A 85 -15.58 7.68 6.11
C VAL A 85 -14.83 7.49 4.78
N TYR A 86 -13.72 8.21 4.61
CA TYR A 86 -12.80 8.03 3.50
C TYR A 86 -11.52 7.42 4.02
N LEU A 87 -11.09 6.32 3.41
CA LEU A 87 -9.73 5.80 3.56
C LEU A 87 -8.88 6.39 2.45
N VAL A 88 -7.81 7.09 2.83
CA VAL A 88 -6.82 7.71 1.95
C VAL A 88 -5.53 6.91 2.10
N ALA A 89 -5.22 6.10 1.10
CA ALA A 89 -4.00 5.32 1.00
C ALA A 89 -3.04 5.99 0.02
N LYS A 90 -1.76 6.01 0.41
CA LYS A 90 -0.75 6.86 -0.21
C LYS A 90 0.49 6.04 -0.52
N GLY A 91 1.05 6.24 -1.71
CA GLY A 91 2.27 5.57 -2.12
C GLY A 91 2.08 4.07 -2.39
N TYR A 92 1.39 3.73 -3.47
CA TYR A 92 1.15 2.34 -3.87
C TYR A 92 2.47 1.57 -4.05
N LEU A 93 2.59 0.45 -3.35
CA LEU A 93 3.75 -0.42 -3.34
C LEU A 93 3.58 -1.52 -4.39
N THR A 94 4.58 -1.71 -5.23
CA THR A 94 4.63 -2.80 -6.23
C THR A 94 5.84 -3.71 -6.00
N ALA A 95 6.42 -3.65 -4.81
CA ALA A 95 7.62 -4.39 -4.48
C ALA A 95 7.29 -5.88 -4.38
N PRO A 96 8.17 -6.78 -4.86
CA PRO A 96 8.05 -8.23 -4.67
C PRO A 96 8.52 -8.69 -3.27
N ILE A 97 8.66 -7.75 -2.33
CA ILE A 97 9.24 -7.94 -0.99
C ILE A 97 8.47 -7.09 0.03
N THR A 98 8.48 -7.54 1.27
CA THR A 98 7.83 -6.88 2.41
C THR A 98 8.87 -6.51 3.47
N ALA A 99 8.60 -5.47 4.25
CA ALA A 99 9.40 -5.15 5.41
C ALA A 99 9.43 -6.33 6.40
N GLY A 100 10.62 -6.68 6.88
CA GLY A 100 10.87 -7.84 7.72
C GLY A 100 11.26 -9.12 6.98
N ASP A 101 11.15 -9.17 5.65
CA ASP A 101 11.61 -10.32 4.86
C ASP A 101 13.12 -10.52 5.02
N GLU A 102 13.54 -11.76 5.21
CA GLU A 102 14.95 -12.17 5.20
C GLU A 102 15.25 -12.95 3.93
N LEU A 103 16.26 -12.51 3.18
CA LEU A 103 16.61 -13.10 1.89
C LEU A 103 18.10 -12.96 1.59
N VAL A 104 18.59 -13.85 0.72
CA VAL A 104 19.96 -13.76 0.19
C VAL A 104 19.92 -13.02 -1.13
N VAL A 105 20.71 -11.96 -1.25
CA VAL A 105 20.79 -11.11 -2.44
C VAL A 105 22.21 -11.04 -2.98
N ASP A 106 22.31 -10.91 -4.30
CA ASP A 106 23.56 -10.61 -4.99
C ASP A 106 23.64 -9.10 -5.26
N VAL A 107 24.74 -8.47 -4.83
CA VAL A 107 25.00 -7.05 -5.05
C VAL A 107 25.60 -6.86 -6.43
N VAL A 108 24.86 -6.20 -7.31
CA VAL A 108 25.16 -6.11 -8.75
C VAL A 108 25.66 -4.73 -9.18
N ASP A 109 25.46 -3.71 -8.35
CA ASP A 109 25.84 -2.34 -8.65
C ASP A 109 26.12 -1.56 -7.37
N ARG A 110 26.60 -0.32 -7.49
CA ARG A 110 26.87 0.58 -6.36
C ARG A 110 26.11 1.89 -6.53
N GLY A 111 25.43 2.32 -5.48
CA GLY A 111 24.73 3.61 -5.42
C GLY A 111 25.69 4.78 -5.22
N ASP A 112 25.20 5.99 -5.49
CA ASP A 112 25.98 7.23 -5.39
C ASP A 112 26.42 7.55 -3.95
N GLU A 113 25.67 7.09 -2.94
CA GLU A 113 25.96 7.26 -1.52
C GLU A 113 26.92 6.19 -0.97
N GLY A 114 27.31 5.24 -1.81
CA GLY A 114 28.27 4.20 -1.49
C GLY A 114 27.65 2.84 -1.13
N ASP A 115 26.33 2.75 -1.03
CA ASP A 115 25.57 1.53 -0.75
C ASP A 115 25.66 0.52 -1.90
N GLY A 116 25.59 -0.77 -1.57
CA GLY A 116 25.44 -1.83 -2.56
C GLY A 116 24.00 -1.87 -3.09
N ILE A 117 23.84 -2.12 -4.37
CA ILE A 117 22.53 -2.28 -5.01
C ILE A 117 22.32 -3.75 -5.38
N ALA A 118 21.30 -4.35 -4.78
CA ALA A 118 20.76 -5.65 -5.16
C ALA A 118 19.50 -5.49 -6.02
N ARG A 119 19.16 -6.53 -6.79
CA ARG A 119 17.92 -6.60 -7.57
C ARG A 119 17.13 -7.85 -7.21
N VAL A 120 15.90 -7.68 -6.74
CA VAL A 120 14.94 -8.76 -6.47
C VAL A 120 13.81 -8.64 -7.48
N ASP A 121 13.71 -9.57 -8.43
CA ASP A 121 12.75 -9.52 -9.55
C ASP A 121 12.70 -8.15 -10.27
N GLY A 122 13.87 -7.51 -10.41
CA GLY A 122 14.02 -6.19 -11.03
C GLY A 122 13.72 -5.00 -10.10
N PHE A 123 13.29 -5.24 -8.87
CA PHE A 123 13.11 -4.23 -7.83
C PHE A 123 14.43 -3.91 -7.12
N THR A 124 14.73 -2.63 -6.96
CA THR A 124 15.98 -2.14 -6.39
C THR A 124 15.97 -2.27 -4.87
N VAL A 125 16.99 -2.90 -4.30
CA VAL A 125 17.21 -2.96 -2.85
C VAL A 125 18.58 -2.38 -2.54
N PHE A 126 18.61 -1.37 -1.68
CA PHE A 126 19.84 -0.75 -1.19
C PHE A 126 20.31 -1.50 0.05
N VAL A 127 21.57 -1.93 0.04
CA VAL A 127 22.22 -2.68 1.11
C VAL A 127 23.46 -1.90 1.56
N PRO A 128 23.41 -1.21 2.70
CA PRO A 128 24.54 -0.48 3.24
C PRO A 128 25.76 -1.38 3.46
N ASP A 129 26.95 -0.77 3.35
CA ASP A 129 28.25 -1.42 3.55
C ASP A 129 28.50 -2.66 2.66
N ALA A 130 27.79 -2.76 1.53
CA ALA A 130 27.93 -3.86 0.60
C ALA A 130 28.65 -3.51 -0.70
N GLU A 131 29.49 -4.44 -1.18
CA GLU A 131 30.31 -4.25 -2.37
C GLU A 131 29.79 -5.05 -3.56
N VAL A 132 30.04 -4.55 -4.77
CA VAL A 132 29.63 -5.25 -6.00
C VAL A 132 30.32 -6.60 -6.08
N GLY A 133 29.52 -7.65 -6.30
CA GLY A 133 29.95 -9.05 -6.31
C GLY A 133 29.72 -9.78 -4.99
N ASP A 134 29.32 -9.07 -3.93
CA ASP A 134 28.92 -9.70 -2.67
C ASP A 134 27.62 -10.49 -2.83
N ARG A 135 27.56 -11.62 -2.13
CA ARG A 135 26.32 -12.38 -1.89
C ARG A 135 26.05 -12.39 -0.40
N VAL A 136 24.99 -11.71 0.03
CA VAL A 136 24.73 -11.40 1.44
C VAL A 136 23.31 -11.76 1.85
N GLU A 137 23.17 -12.18 3.10
CA GLU A 137 21.89 -12.33 3.77
C GLU A 137 21.49 -10.97 4.34
N VAL A 138 20.27 -10.54 4.02
CA VAL A 138 19.74 -9.23 4.41
C VAL A 138 18.33 -9.35 4.95
N ARG A 139 17.95 -8.42 5.83
CA ARG A 139 16.57 -8.20 6.27
C ARG A 139 16.07 -6.89 5.66
N ILE A 140 14.89 -6.89 5.04
CA ILE A 140 14.27 -5.68 4.51
C ILE A 140 13.78 -4.81 5.67
N ASP A 141 14.20 -3.55 5.73
CA ASP A 141 13.81 -2.63 6.79
C ASP A 141 12.59 -1.79 6.38
N GLU A 142 12.65 -1.24 5.16
CA GLU A 142 11.62 -0.36 4.64
C GLU A 142 11.44 -0.56 3.14
N VAL A 143 10.17 -0.62 2.72
CA VAL A 143 9.79 -0.72 1.31
C VAL A 143 9.19 0.61 0.87
N LYS A 144 9.79 1.20 -0.17
CA LYS A 144 9.29 2.37 -0.87
C LYS A 144 8.62 1.94 -2.18
N PRO A 145 7.85 2.82 -2.84
CA PRO A 145 7.14 2.44 -4.06
C PRO A 145 8.03 1.92 -5.20
N ARG A 146 9.32 2.29 -5.24
CA ARG A 146 10.24 1.95 -6.34
C ARG A 146 11.55 1.29 -5.91
N PHE A 147 11.79 1.20 -4.60
CA PHE A 147 13.01 0.62 -4.04
C PHE A 147 12.77 0.22 -2.58
N ALA A 148 13.70 -0.53 -1.98
CA ALA A 148 13.70 -0.82 -0.56
C ALA A 148 15.08 -0.59 0.05
N PHE A 149 15.12 -0.46 1.37
CA PHE A 149 16.34 -0.52 2.17
C PHE A 149 16.39 -1.84 2.94
N ALA A 150 17.58 -2.38 3.08
CA ALA A 150 17.81 -3.61 3.81
C ALA A 150 19.14 -3.57 4.57
N GLU A 151 19.16 -4.15 5.75
CA GLU A 151 20.35 -4.32 6.58
C GLU A 151 20.90 -5.75 6.45
N ARG A 152 22.22 -5.88 6.54
CA ARG A 152 22.88 -7.19 6.59
C ARG A 152 22.58 -7.90 7.92
N VAL A 153 22.34 -9.21 7.85
CA VAL A 153 22.12 -10.08 9.02
C VAL A 153 23.44 -10.62 9.56
#